data_AF-A0A8C6U6D7-F1
#
_entry.id   AF-A0A8C6U6D7-F1
#
_cell.length_a   1.000
_cell.length_b   1.000
_cell.length_c   1.000
_cell.angle_alpha   90.00
_cell.angle_beta   90.00
_cell.angle_gamma   90.00
#
_symmetry.space_group_name_H-M   'P 1'
#
loop_
_entity.id
_entity.type
_entity.pdbx_description
1 polymer ?
#
loop_
_entity_poly.entity_id
_entity_poly.type
_entity_poly.pdbx_seq_one_letter_code
_entity_poly.pdbx_strand_id
1 'polypeptide(L)'
;MSSLLKVENELKRKVDSFRERITAEAEDLVASFFPKKLLELDHFLKVKMWVQLLIPRIEDGNNFGVSIQEETVAELRTVEGEAASYLDQISRYYITRAKLVSKIAKYPHVEDYRRTVTEIDEKEYISLKIIVSELRNQYVTLHDMILKNIEKIKRPRNSNTDALY
;
A
#
# COMPACT_ATOMS: atom_id res chain seq x y z
N MET A 1 44.86 -30.82 17.93
CA MET A 1 43.80 -31.57 17.22
C MET A 1 42.66 -30.61 16.95
N SER A 2 42.56 -30.14 15.70
CA SER A 2 41.50 -29.22 15.26
C SER A 2 40.22 -30.03 15.08
N SER A 3 39.26 -29.89 16.02
CA SER A 3 37.93 -30.45 15.84
C SER A 3 37.20 -29.63 14.79
N LEU A 4 37.37 -30.01 13.52
CA LEU A 4 36.48 -29.65 12.43
C LEU A 4 35.05 -30.02 12.88
N LEU A 5 34.30 -29.00 13.30
CA LEU A 5 32.86 -29.05 13.47
C LEU A 5 32.27 -29.52 12.14
N LYS A 6 32.05 -30.83 12.02
CA LYS A 6 31.21 -31.41 10.97
C LYS A 6 29.83 -30.84 11.20
N VAL A 7 29.54 -29.72 10.55
CA VAL A 7 28.17 -29.23 10.38
C VAL A 7 27.39 -30.43 9.86
N GLU A 8 26.47 -30.95 10.67
CA GLU A 8 25.63 -32.08 10.31
C GLU A 8 25.07 -31.83 8.90
N ASN A 9 25.30 -32.77 7.98
CA ASN A 9 24.89 -32.65 6.57
C ASN A 9 23.41 -32.27 6.43
N GLU A 10 22.59 -32.64 7.42
CA GLU A 10 21.18 -32.27 7.49
C GLU A 10 20.96 -30.77 7.72
N LEU A 11 21.72 -30.14 8.61
CA LEU A 11 21.66 -28.69 8.85
C LEU A 11 22.07 -27.92 7.60
N LYS A 12 23.11 -28.38 6.91
CA LYS A 12 23.56 -27.78 5.64
C LYS A 12 22.49 -27.86 4.57
N ARG A 13 21.83 -29.02 4.40
CA ARG A 13 20.69 -29.17 3.47
C ARG A 13 19.51 -28.27 3.82
N LYS A 14 19.20 -28.10 5.11
CA LYS A 14 18.14 -27.20 5.58
C LYS A 14 18.45 -25.74 5.23
N VAL A 15 19.71 -25.31 5.40
CA VAL A 15 20.17 -23.97 5.02
C VAL A 15 20.12 -23.77 3.51
N ASP A 16 20.59 -24.75 2.73
CA ASP A 16 20.60 -24.67 1.27
C ASP A 16 19.16 -24.60 0.71
N SER A 17 18.25 -25.43 1.21
CA SER A 17 16.83 -25.40 0.83
C SER A 17 16.13 -24.08 1.23
N PHE A 18 16.49 -23.49 2.37
CA PHE A 18 15.99 -22.17 2.75
C PHE A 18 16.50 -21.09 1.79
N ARG A 19 17.80 -21.16 1.43
CA ARG A 19 18.41 -20.23 0.49
C ARG A 19 17.73 -20.28 -0.87
N GLU A 20 17.52 -21.48 -1.41
CA GLU A 20 16.83 -21.67 -2.70
C GLU A 20 15.41 -21.08 -2.69
N ARG A 21 14.66 -21.29 -1.60
CA ARG A 21 13.32 -20.70 -1.46
C ARG A 21 13.34 -19.18 -1.43
N ILE A 22 14.19 -18.58 -0.60
CA ILE A 22 14.32 -17.11 -0.52
C ILE A 22 14.74 -16.53 -1.87
N THR A 23 15.67 -17.18 -2.56
CA THR A 23 16.10 -16.74 -3.90
C THR A 23 14.95 -16.79 -4.89
N ALA A 24 14.21 -17.89 -4.96
CA ALA A 24 13.07 -18.02 -5.86
C ALA A 24 11.96 -16.99 -5.56
N GLU A 25 11.64 -16.77 -4.27
CA GLU A 25 10.68 -15.74 -3.86
C GLU A 25 11.16 -14.33 -4.21
N ALA A 26 12.44 -14.02 -3.97
CA ALA A 26 13.00 -12.73 -4.33
C ALA A 26 12.99 -12.48 -5.84
N GLU A 27 13.27 -13.51 -6.64
CA GLU A 27 13.21 -13.44 -8.10
C GLU A 27 11.78 -13.21 -8.60
N ASP A 28 10.78 -13.92 -8.07
CA ASP A 28 9.36 -13.69 -8.42
C ASP A 28 8.89 -12.29 -8.00
N LEU A 29 9.31 -11.85 -6.81
CA LEU A 29 9.01 -10.50 -6.32
C LEU A 29 9.53 -9.43 -7.28
N VAL A 30 10.78 -9.54 -7.73
CA VAL A 30 11.40 -8.55 -8.63
C VAL A 30 10.88 -8.66 -10.06
N ALA A 31 10.71 -9.87 -10.59
CA ALA A 31 10.40 -10.08 -12.00
C ALA A 31 8.90 -9.94 -12.33
N SER A 32 8.02 -10.29 -11.39
CA SER A 32 6.56 -10.39 -11.64
C SER A 32 5.77 -9.47 -10.72
N PHE A 33 6.01 -9.55 -9.41
CA PHE A 33 5.16 -8.88 -8.43
C PHE A 33 5.35 -7.36 -8.42
N PHE A 34 6.60 -6.87 -8.31
CA PHE A 34 6.89 -5.43 -8.27
C PHE A 34 6.44 -4.70 -9.54
N PRO A 35 6.71 -5.17 -10.76
CA PRO A 35 6.23 -4.51 -11.97
C PRO A 35 4.70 -4.44 -12.05
N LYS A 36 3.99 -5.52 -11.70
CA LYS A 36 2.52 -5.53 -11.66
C LYS A 36 1.98 -4.52 -10.66
N LYS A 37 2.54 -4.47 -9.45
CA LYS A 37 2.11 -3.52 -8.42
C LYS A 37 2.42 -2.07 -8.80
N LEU A 38 3.53 -1.83 -9.49
CA LEU A 38 3.87 -0.51 -10.02
C LEU A 38 2.87 -0.06 -11.10
N LEU A 39 2.47 -0.97 -12.00
CA LEU A 39 1.43 -0.69 -13.00
C LEU A 39 0.04 -0.46 -12.37
N GLU A 40 -0.33 -1.23 -11.34
CA GLU A 40 -1.56 -1.00 -10.59
C GLU A 40 -1.59 0.38 -9.93
N LEU A 41 -0.48 0.81 -9.31
CA LEU A 41 -0.33 2.15 -8.74
C LEU A 41 -0.40 3.25 -9.80
N ASP A 42 0.24 3.06 -10.96
CA ASP A 42 0.19 4.02 -12.07
C ASP A 42 -1.24 4.18 -12.61
N HIS A 43 -2.02 3.09 -12.70
CA HIS A 43 -3.44 3.17 -13.07
C HIS A 43 -4.28 3.96 -12.07
N PHE A 44 -4.06 3.78 -10.78
CA PHE A 44 -4.75 4.55 -9.74
C PHE A 44 -4.47 6.06 -9.87
N LEU A 45 -3.19 6.44 -10.03
CA LEU A 45 -2.80 7.84 -10.20
C LEU A 45 -3.40 8.46 -11.47
N LYS A 46 -3.49 7.68 -12.55
CA LYS A 46 -4.16 8.09 -13.81
C LYS A 46 -5.65 8.35 -13.62
N VAL A 47 -6.36 7.58 -12.81
CA VAL A 47 -7.80 7.81 -12.53
C VAL A 47 -8.01 9.14 -11.82
N LYS A 48 -7.21 9.44 -10.78
CA LYS A 48 -7.27 10.73 -10.08
C LYS A 48 -7.01 11.90 -11.02
N MET A 49 -5.95 11.81 -11.83
CA MET A 49 -5.63 12.83 -12.84
C MET A 49 -6.75 12.98 -13.86
N TRP A 50 -7.34 11.88 -14.32
CA TRP A 50 -8.44 11.89 -15.28
C TRP A 50 -9.65 12.66 -14.73
N VAL A 51 -10.11 12.38 -13.51
CA VAL A 51 -11.24 13.13 -12.91
C VAL A 51 -10.87 14.61 -12.71
N GLN A 52 -9.67 14.90 -12.21
CA GLN A 52 -9.19 16.27 -11.99
C GLN A 52 -9.18 17.10 -13.29
N LEU A 53 -8.75 16.50 -14.41
CA LEU A 53 -8.69 17.16 -15.71
C LEU A 53 -10.07 17.39 -16.35
N LEU A 54 -11.10 16.67 -15.88
CA LEU A 54 -12.48 16.84 -16.34
C LEU A 54 -13.25 17.94 -15.60
N ILE A 55 -12.67 18.52 -14.54
CA ILE A 55 -13.30 19.64 -13.83
C ILE A 55 -13.37 20.84 -14.77
N PRO A 56 -14.57 21.36 -15.09
CA PRO A 56 -14.76 22.43 -16.05
C PRO A 56 -14.39 23.79 -15.44
N ARG A 57 -14.38 24.83 -16.28
CA ARG A 57 -14.21 26.22 -15.83
C ARG A 57 -15.26 26.58 -14.77
N ILE A 58 -14.87 27.32 -13.74
CA ILE A 58 -15.78 27.83 -12.70
C ILE A 58 -16.80 28.79 -13.34
N GLU A 59 -18.09 28.56 -13.06
CA GLU A 59 -19.23 29.34 -13.55
C GLU A 59 -20.32 29.43 -12.46
N ASP A 60 -21.16 30.45 -12.54
CA ASP A 60 -22.32 30.61 -11.65
C ASP A 60 -23.47 29.69 -12.07
N GLY A 61 -23.81 28.73 -11.19
CA GLY A 61 -24.91 27.78 -11.41
C GLY A 61 -24.49 26.48 -12.10
N ASN A 62 -25.40 25.50 -12.11
CA ASN A 62 -25.18 24.16 -12.70
C ASN A 62 -23.94 23.42 -12.13
N ASN A 63 -23.65 23.61 -10.83
CA ASN A 63 -22.44 23.09 -10.18
C ASN A 63 -22.60 21.72 -9.50
N PHE A 64 -23.79 21.10 -9.57
CA PHE A 64 -24.03 19.80 -8.93
C PHE A 64 -23.13 18.67 -9.49
N GLY A 65 -22.94 18.59 -10.81
CA GLY A 65 -22.01 17.59 -11.35
C GLY A 65 -20.55 17.92 -11.05
N VAL A 66 -20.22 19.21 -10.90
CA VAL A 66 -18.87 19.65 -10.50
C VAL A 66 -18.60 19.24 -9.06
N SER A 67 -19.56 19.38 -8.13
CA SER A 67 -19.39 18.93 -6.75
C SER A 67 -19.19 17.41 -6.65
N ILE A 68 -19.84 16.62 -7.52
CA ILE A 68 -19.59 15.17 -7.61
C ILE A 68 -18.14 14.87 -8.04
N GLN A 69 -17.60 15.63 -9.00
CA GLN A 69 -16.19 15.49 -9.40
C GLN A 69 -15.25 15.85 -8.25
N GLU A 70 -15.51 16.96 -7.55
CA GLU A 70 -14.71 17.41 -6.40
C GLU A 70 -14.72 16.39 -5.27
N GLU A 71 -15.88 15.81 -4.94
CA GLU A 71 -16.01 14.75 -3.93
C GLU A 71 -15.25 13.48 -4.35
N THR A 72 -15.37 13.08 -5.62
CA THR A 72 -14.63 11.92 -6.17
C THR A 72 -13.12 12.13 -6.07
N VAL A 73 -12.62 13.33 -6.40
CA VAL A 73 -11.19 13.69 -6.29
C VAL A 73 -10.75 13.72 -4.83
N ALA A 74 -11.57 14.26 -3.93
CA ALA A 74 -11.26 14.31 -2.51
C ALA A 74 -11.06 12.90 -1.95
N GLU A 75 -11.96 11.96 -2.27
CA GLU A 75 -11.84 10.56 -1.83
C GLU A 75 -10.60 9.88 -2.43
N LEU A 76 -10.32 10.06 -3.73
CA LEU A 76 -9.10 9.55 -4.36
C LEU A 76 -7.84 10.10 -3.69
N ARG A 77 -7.84 11.36 -3.26
CA ARG A 77 -6.73 11.98 -2.54
C ARG A 77 -6.59 11.42 -1.11
N THR A 78 -7.70 11.15 -0.42
CA THR A 78 -7.69 10.50 0.89
C THR A 78 -7.02 9.12 0.79
N VAL A 79 -7.48 8.27 -0.14
CA VAL A 79 -6.92 6.93 -0.34
C VAL A 79 -5.44 6.96 -0.72
N GLU A 80 -5.03 7.93 -1.55
CA GLU A 80 -3.61 8.14 -1.87
C GLU A 80 -2.77 8.47 -0.62
N GLY A 81 -3.29 9.35 0.24
CA GLY A 81 -2.64 9.72 1.49
C GLY A 81 -2.52 8.55 2.48
N GLU A 82 -3.58 7.75 2.60
CA GLU A 82 -3.59 6.53 3.41
C GLU A 82 -2.57 5.51 2.89
N ALA A 83 -2.53 5.27 1.57
CA ALA A 83 -1.54 4.40 0.95
C ALA A 83 -0.10 4.86 1.21
N ALA A 84 0.17 6.16 1.12
CA ALA A 84 1.49 6.72 1.47
C ALA A 84 1.84 6.50 2.94
N SER A 85 0.86 6.61 3.85
CA SER A 85 1.06 6.38 5.29
C SER A 85 1.40 4.92 5.61
N TYR A 86 0.82 3.96 4.88
CA TYR A 86 1.17 2.54 5.03
C TYR A 86 2.63 2.26 4.67
N LEU A 87 3.14 2.87 3.60
CA LEU A 87 4.54 2.73 3.19
C LEU A 87 5.51 3.31 4.23
N ASP A 88 5.15 4.44 4.83
CA ASP A 88 5.91 5.04 5.92
C ASP A 88 5.90 4.16 7.17
N GLN A 89 4.76 3.56 7.52
CA GLN A 89 4.64 2.62 8.63
C GLN A 89 5.59 1.41 8.50
N ILE A 90 5.61 0.77 7.33
CA ILE A 90 6.49 -0.38 7.07
C ILE A 90 7.96 0.02 7.30
N SER A 91 8.36 1.19 6.80
CA SER A 91 9.72 1.71 6.99
C SER A 91 10.03 1.99 8.46
N ARG A 92 9.08 2.54 9.22
CA ARG A 92 9.22 2.81 10.66
C ARG A 92 9.37 1.54 11.48
N TYR A 93 8.70 0.46 11.11
CA TYR A 93 8.86 -0.84 11.78
C TYR A 93 10.32 -1.28 11.74
N TYR A 94 10.96 -1.31 10.56
CA TYR A 94 12.36 -1.72 10.42
C TYR A 94 13.32 -0.83 11.22
N ILE A 95 13.13 0.50 11.17
CA ILE A 95 13.95 1.45 11.94
C ILE A 95 13.80 1.21 13.45
N THR A 96 12.57 1.02 13.92
CA THR A 96 12.27 0.79 15.35
C THR A 96 12.84 -0.54 15.82
N ARG A 97 12.62 -1.60 15.05
CA ARG A 97 13.15 -2.93 15.34
C ARG A 97 14.67 -2.94 15.38
N ALA A 98 15.34 -2.31 14.41
CA ALA A 98 16.80 -2.20 14.39
C ALA A 98 17.34 -1.48 15.64
N LYS A 99 16.68 -0.39 16.07
CA LYS A 99 17.02 0.32 17.30
C LYS A 99 16.88 -0.59 18.53
N LEU A 100 15.80 -1.35 18.65
CA LEU A 100 15.57 -2.27 19.76
C LEU A 100 16.60 -3.41 19.78
N VAL A 101 16.90 -4.03 18.63
CA VAL A 101 17.93 -5.07 18.52
C VAL A 101 19.30 -4.53 18.97
N SER A 102 19.64 -3.29 18.60
CA SER A 102 20.88 -2.65 19.08
C SER A 102 20.88 -2.45 20.60
N LYS A 103 19.73 -2.22 21.23
CA LYS A 103 19.59 -2.10 22.69
C LYS A 103 19.74 -3.45 23.38
N ILE A 104 19.22 -4.53 22.81
CA ILE A 104 19.42 -5.90 23.32
C ILE A 104 20.91 -6.24 23.34
N ALA A 105 21.65 -5.92 22.26
CA ALA A 105 23.08 -6.16 22.19
C ALA A 105 23.87 -5.34 23.24
N LYS A 106 23.45 -4.11 23.52
CA LYS A 106 24.10 -3.21 24.52
C LYS A 106 23.73 -3.54 25.96
N TYR A 107 22.51 -4.00 26.21
CA TYR A 107 21.95 -4.21 27.54
C TYR A 107 21.31 -5.60 27.64
N PRO A 108 22.10 -6.68 27.57
CA PRO A 108 21.57 -8.05 27.49
C PRO A 108 20.87 -8.52 28.77
N HIS A 109 20.93 -7.77 29.87
CA HIS A 109 20.24 -8.08 31.13
C HIS A 109 18.84 -7.46 31.21
N VAL A 110 18.48 -6.54 30.30
CA VAL A 110 17.17 -5.89 30.28
C VAL A 110 16.26 -6.68 29.35
N GLU A 111 15.46 -7.57 29.92
CA GLU A 111 14.62 -8.51 29.16
C GLU A 111 13.47 -7.82 28.43
N ASP A 112 13.03 -6.65 28.90
CA ASP A 112 11.99 -5.85 28.25
C ASP A 112 12.32 -5.49 26.81
N TYR A 113 13.61 -5.33 26.45
CA TYR A 113 13.97 -5.07 25.05
C TYR A 113 13.68 -6.27 24.16
N ARG A 114 13.94 -7.51 24.62
CA ARG A 114 13.60 -8.73 23.89
C ARG A 114 12.10 -8.91 23.76
N ARG A 115 11.38 -8.72 24.87
CA ARG A 115 9.90 -8.76 24.85
C ARG A 115 9.32 -7.73 23.89
N THR A 116 9.82 -6.49 23.92
CA THR A 116 9.32 -5.43 23.03
C THR A 116 9.54 -5.77 21.55
N VAL A 117 10.64 -6.43 21.18
CA VAL A 117 10.85 -6.90 19.79
C VAL A 117 9.75 -7.88 19.39
N THR A 118 9.43 -8.86 20.23
CA THR A 118 8.34 -9.80 19.96
C THR A 118 6.99 -9.09 19.79
N GLU A 119 6.67 -8.16 20.70
CA GLU A 119 5.41 -7.41 20.66
C GLU A 119 5.28 -6.54 19.39
N ILE A 120 6.36 -5.87 18.94
CA ILE A 120 6.30 -5.10 17.70
C ILE A 120 6.24 -5.97 16.45
N ASP A 121 6.86 -7.16 16.47
CA ASP A 121 6.83 -8.11 15.36
C ASP A 121 5.40 -8.69 15.20
N GLU A 122 4.74 -9.03 16.31
CA GLU A 122 3.34 -9.48 16.33
C GLU A 122 2.37 -8.38 15.90
N LYS A 123 2.55 -7.15 16.42
CA LYS A 123 1.78 -5.98 16.01
C LYS A 123 1.93 -5.72 14.51
N GLU A 124 3.14 -5.81 13.97
CA GLU A 124 3.40 -5.55 12.55
C GLU A 124 2.69 -6.59 11.67
N TYR A 125 2.74 -7.87 12.05
CA TYR A 125 1.99 -8.91 11.35
C TYR A 125 0.49 -8.60 11.27
N ILE A 126 -0.13 -8.21 12.38
CA ILE A 126 -1.55 -7.86 12.42
C ILE A 126 -1.81 -6.61 11.57
N SER A 127 -0.95 -5.60 11.70
CA SER A 127 -1.06 -4.33 10.96
C SER A 127 -1.01 -4.55 9.45
N LEU A 128 -0.08 -5.37 8.95
CA LEU A 128 0.03 -5.70 7.53
C LEU A 128 -1.24 -6.38 6.99
N LYS A 129 -1.87 -7.27 7.78
CA LYS A 129 -3.14 -7.90 7.39
C LYS A 129 -4.28 -6.90 7.29
N ILE A 130 -4.32 -5.92 8.20
CA ILE A 130 -5.30 -4.84 8.18
C ILE A 130 -5.08 -3.98 6.93
N ILE A 131 -3.84 -3.54 6.68
CA ILE A 131 -3.46 -2.75 5.50
C ILE A 131 -3.90 -3.43 4.19
N VAL A 132 -3.63 -4.72 4.02
CA VAL A 132 -4.07 -5.47 2.83
C VAL A 132 -5.59 -5.47 2.69
N SER A 133 -6.31 -5.59 3.80
CA SER A 133 -7.77 -5.57 3.81
C SER A 133 -8.32 -4.18 3.48
N GLU A 134 -7.70 -3.12 4.01
CA GLU A 134 -8.06 -1.72 3.72
C GLU A 134 -7.82 -1.37 2.26
N LEU A 135 -6.65 -1.71 1.71
CA LEU A 135 -6.34 -1.52 0.29
C LEU A 135 -7.40 -2.17 -0.61
N ARG A 136 -7.75 -3.44 -0.34
CA ARG A 136 -8.81 -4.13 -1.10
C ARG A 136 -10.14 -3.39 -0.98
N ASN A 137 -10.53 -2.98 0.23
CA ASN A 137 -11.81 -2.30 0.45
C ASN A 137 -11.84 -0.94 -0.25
N GLN A 138 -10.78 -0.14 -0.15
CA GLN A 138 -10.61 1.14 -0.83
C GLN A 138 -10.73 0.99 -2.36
N TYR A 139 -10.10 -0.03 -2.94
CA TYR A 139 -10.25 -0.30 -4.37
C TYR A 139 -11.71 -0.56 -4.78
N VAL A 140 -12.43 -1.35 -3.99
CA VAL A 140 -13.83 -1.70 -4.28
C VAL A 140 -14.74 -0.50 -4.09
N THR A 141 -14.58 0.28 -3.03
CA THR A 141 -15.41 1.46 -2.75
C THR A 141 -15.17 2.57 -3.77
N LEU A 142 -13.92 2.83 -4.15
CA LEU A 142 -13.59 3.79 -5.20
C LEU A 142 -14.18 3.38 -6.55
N HIS A 143 -14.03 2.10 -6.91
CA HIS A 143 -14.60 1.57 -8.15
C HIS A 143 -16.13 1.73 -8.18
N ASP A 144 -16.82 1.37 -7.10
CA ASP A 144 -18.27 1.53 -6.96
C ASP A 144 -18.71 3.00 -7.04
N MET A 145 -18.03 3.89 -6.31
CA MET A 145 -18.29 5.33 -6.32
C MET A 145 -18.12 5.93 -7.73
N ILE A 146 -17.02 5.60 -8.41
CA ILE A 146 -16.75 6.12 -9.78
C ILE A 146 -17.80 5.60 -10.76
N LEU A 147 -18.14 4.32 -10.72
CA LEU A 147 -19.12 3.75 -11.64
C LEU A 147 -20.51 4.36 -11.45
N LYS A 148 -20.96 4.54 -10.21
CA LYS A 148 -22.27 5.16 -9.90
C LYS A 148 -22.36 6.59 -10.42
N ASN A 149 -21.24 7.30 -10.46
CA ASN A 149 -21.18 8.71 -10.81
C ASN A 149 -20.58 8.97 -12.20
N ILE A 150 -20.35 7.93 -13.00
CA ILE A 150 -19.53 8.01 -14.23
C ILE A 150 -20.03 9.04 -15.24
N GLU A 151 -21.35 9.18 -15.38
CA GLU A 151 -21.97 10.13 -16.30
C GLU A 151 -21.73 11.58 -15.85
N LYS A 152 -21.89 11.87 -14.55
CA LYS A 152 -21.64 13.21 -14.00
C LYS A 152 -20.15 13.53 -13.91
N ILE A 153 -19.29 12.53 -13.72
CA ILE A 153 -17.83 12.69 -13.81
C ILE A 153 -17.41 13.08 -15.23
N LYS A 154 -17.96 12.43 -16.26
CA LYS A 154 -17.63 12.74 -17.67
C LYS A 154 -18.27 14.03 -18.17
N ARG A 155 -19.50 14.32 -17.72
CA ARG A 155 -20.33 15.44 -18.16
C ARG A 155 -21.00 16.12 -16.95
N PRO A 156 -20.26 16.97 -16.23
CA PRO A 156 -20.75 17.56 -14.97
C PRO A 156 -21.85 18.60 -15.19
N ARG A 157 -21.87 19.26 -16.36
CA ARG A 157 -22.89 20.23 -16.74
C ARG A 157 -23.81 19.64 -17.79
N ASN A 158 -25.12 19.80 -17.58
CA ASN A 158 -26.10 19.56 -18.63
C ASN A 158 -26.00 20.70 -19.66
N SER A 159 -25.96 20.37 -20.95
CA SER A 159 -26.07 21.37 -22.01
C SER A 159 -27.49 21.91 -22.00
N ASN A 160 -27.68 23.20 -21.71
CA ASN A 160 -28.99 23.86 -21.82
C ASN A 160 -29.54 23.89 -23.27
N THR A 161 -28.79 23.37 -24.25
CA THR A 161 -29.20 23.27 -25.65
C THR A 161 -30.32 22.26 -25.90
N ASP A 162 -30.53 21.27 -25.02
CA ASP A 162 -31.58 20.26 -25.19
C ASP A 162 -32.95 20.71 -24.67
N ALA A 163 -33.04 21.90 -24.04
CA ALA A 163 -34.30 22.46 -23.53
C ALA A 163 -34.97 23.45 -24.51
N LEU A 164 -34.46 23.56 -25.75
CA LEU A 164 -34.91 24.56 -26.75
C LEU A 164 -35.45 23.96 -28.06
N TYR A 165 -35.77 22.66 -28.11
CA TYR A 165 -36.45 22.03 -29.23
C TYR A 165 -37.66 21.20 -28.79
#